data_AF-A0A8T4CFV7-F1
#
_entry.id   AF-A0A8T4CFV7-F1
#
_cell.length_a   1.000
_cell.length_b   1.000
_cell.length_c   1.000
_cell.angle_alpha   90.00
_cell.angle_beta   90.00
_cell.angle_gamma   90.00
#
_symmetry.space_group_name_H-M   'P 1'
#
loop_
_entity.id
_entity.type
_entity.pdbx_description
1 polymer ?
#
loop_
_entity_poly.entity_id
_entity_poly.type
_entity_poly.pdbx_seq_one_letter_code
_entity_poly.pdbx_strand_id
1 'polypeptide(L)' 'GAEVYYVNPVHLMPYYRERFGGRRLPETEKAAKQAFSLPIHPGVTEAQVDYIGKTLLNLL' A
#
# COMPACT_ATOMS: atom_id res chain seq x y z
N GLY A 1 -4.82 -3.07 -13.83
CA GLY A 1 -5.90 -3.04 -12.81
C GLY A 1 -5.59 -1.96 -11.81
N ALA A 2 -6.60 -1.35 -11.19
CA ALA A 2 -6.36 -0.52 -9.99
C ALA A 2 -6.30 -1.47 -8.79
N GLU A 3 -5.14 -1.55 -8.16
CA GLU A 3 -4.93 -2.36 -6.95
C GLU A 3 -4.96 -1.44 -5.74
N VAL A 4 -5.76 -1.81 -4.74
CA VAL A 4 -5.85 -1.03 -3.50
C VAL A 4 -4.93 -1.64 -2.45
N TYR A 5 -3.91 -0.88 -2.08
CA TYR A 5 -2.95 -1.27 -1.06
C TYR A 5 -3.35 -0.68 0.29
N TYR A 6 -3.73 -1.54 1.23
CA TYR A 6 -4.16 -1.14 2.57
C TYR A 6 -3.10 -1.48 3.61
N VAL A 7 -2.94 -0.58 4.58
CA VAL A 7 -2.05 -0.76 5.73
C VAL A 7 -2.46 -1.96 6.60
N ASN A 8 -3.76 -2.28 6.63
CA ASN A 8 -4.29 -3.38 7.43
C ASN A 8 -4.62 -4.59 6.53
N PRO A 9 -3.88 -5.70 6.66
CA PRO A 9 -4.26 -6.97 6.05
C PRO A 9 -5.69 -7.39 6.41
N VAL A 10 -6.40 -7.96 5.45
CA VAL A 10 -7.82 -8.36 5.60
C VAL A 10 -8.03 -9.28 6.82
N HIS A 11 -7.13 -10.25 7.05
CA HIS A 11 -7.24 -11.20 8.16
C HIS A 11 -7.04 -10.56 9.55
N LEU A 12 -6.52 -9.33 9.62
CA LEU A 12 -6.36 -8.59 10.86
C LEU A 12 -7.51 -7.60 11.11
N MET A 13 -8.35 -7.33 10.11
CA MET A 13 -9.50 -6.43 10.27
C MET A 13 -10.50 -7.01 11.28
N PRO A 14 -11.12 -6.19 12.15
CA PRO A 14 -11.96 -6.67 13.27
C PRO A 14 -13.01 -7.70 12.86
N TYR A 15 -13.80 -7.39 11.84
CA TYR A 15 -14.85 -8.28 11.31
C TYR A 15 -14.33 -9.67 10.93
N TYR A 16 -13.20 -9.73 10.21
CA TYR A 16 -12.64 -11.00 9.74
C TYR A 16 -11.95 -11.77 10.86
N ARG A 17 -11.22 -11.07 11.74
CA ARG A 17 -10.55 -11.68 12.88
C ARG A 17 -11.53 -12.31 13.87
N GLU A 18 -12.64 -11.63 14.15
CA GLU A 18 -13.70 -12.12 15.06
C GLU A 18 -14.46 -13.31 14.46
N ARG A 19 -14.76 -13.27 13.15
CA ARG A 19 -15.57 -14.30 12.50
C ARG A 19 -14.77 -15.54 12.08
N PHE A 20 -13.49 -15.39 11.72
CA PHE A 20 -12.67 -16.46 11.15
C PHE A 20 -11.43 -16.80 12.00
N GLY A 21 -11.27 -16.17 13.16
CA GLY A 21 -10.15 -16.34 14.06
C GLY A 21 -8.88 -15.59 13.62
N GLY A 22 -7.90 -15.54 14.52
CA GLY A 22 -6.58 -14.99 14.21
C GLY A 22 -5.77 -15.97 13.36
N ARG A 23 -5.48 -15.60 12.11
CA ARG A 23 -4.47 -16.27 11.28
C ARG A 23 -3.18 -15.46 11.29
N ARG A 24 -2.04 -16.15 11.21
CA ARG A 24 -0.73 -15.51 11.04
C ARG A 24 -0.29 -15.68 9.60
N LEU A 25 -0.17 -14.57 8.87
CA LEU A 25 0.24 -14.52 7.47
C LEU A 25 1.41 -13.55 7.34
N PRO A 26 2.65 -13.98 7.70
CA PRO A 26 3.77 -13.06 7.94
C PRO A 26 4.16 -12.27 6.70
N GLU A 27 4.11 -12.87 5.50
CA GLU A 27 4.43 -12.17 4.27
C GLU A 27 3.37 -11.12 3.90
N THR A 28 2.08 -11.42 4.12
CA THR A 28 1.00 -10.44 3.94
C THR A 28 1.14 -9.26 4.91
N GLU A 29 1.45 -9.57 6.18
CA GLU A 29 1.65 -8.55 7.23
C GLU A 29 2.86 -7.67 6.94
N LYS A 30 3.94 -8.27 6.42
CA LYS A 30 5.14 -7.54 5.99
C LYS A 30 4.85 -6.66 4.78
N ALA A 31 4.20 -7.21 3.75
CA ALA A 31 3.85 -6.47 2.53
C ALA A 31 2.96 -5.26 2.83
N ALA A 32 1.93 -5.42 3.66
CA ALA A 32 1.02 -4.33 4.03
C ALA A 32 1.72 -3.17 4.77
N LYS A 33 2.80 -3.46 5.51
CA LYS A 33 3.62 -2.43 6.20
C LYS A 33 4.59 -1.69 5.28
N GLN A 34 5.00 -2.33 4.18
CA GLN A 34 6.04 -1.80 3.29
C GLN A 34 5.46 -1.17 2.01
N ALA A 35 4.25 -1.59 1.61
CA ALA A 35 3.57 -1.06 0.44
C ALA A 35 3.03 0.35 0.71
N PHE A 36 3.34 1.27 -0.19
CA PHE A 36 2.70 2.58 -0.27
C PHE A 36 2.46 2.93 -1.75
N SER A 37 1.41 3.68 -2.03
CA SER A 37 1.02 4.01 -3.40
C SER A 37 1.59 5.37 -3.82
N LEU A 38 2.19 5.41 -5.00
CA LEU A 38 2.52 6.68 -5.67
C LEU A 38 1.32 7.16 -6.51
N PRO A 39 1.18 8.48 -6.74
CA PRO A 39 0.16 9.02 -7.64
C PRO A 39 0.36 8.48 -9.06
N ILE A 40 -0.55 7.61 -9.52
CA ILE A 40 -0.58 7.09 -10.88
C ILE A 40 -1.99 7.22 -11.45
N HIS A 41 -2.22 8.22 -12.29
CA HIS A 41 -3.49 8.39 -13.02
C HIS A 41 -3.27 9.27 -14.25
N PRO A 42 -4.18 9.27 -15.25
CA PRO A 42 -3.99 10.02 -16.51
C PRO A 42 -3.83 11.54 -16.37
N GLY A 43 -4.11 12.10 -15.19
CA GLY A 43 -3.96 13.53 -14.91
C GLY A 43 -2.60 13.91 -14.31
N VAL A 44 -1.72 12.94 -14.03
CA VAL A 44 -0.36 13.22 -13.56
C VAL A 44 0.46 13.72 -14.74
N THR A 45 0.95 14.95 -14.67
CA THR A 45 1.77 15.55 -15.72
C THR A 45 3.21 15.05 -15.64
N GLU A 46 3.96 15.18 -16.73
CA GLU A 46 5.38 14.80 -16.79
C GLU A 46 6.21 15.54 -15.72
N ALA A 47 5.95 16.83 -15.51
CA ALA A 47 6.60 17.61 -14.44
C ALA A 47 6.28 17.08 -13.03
N GLN A 48 5.06 16.55 -12.82
CA GLN A 48 4.69 15.92 -11.55
C GLN A 48 5.36 14.57 -11.37
N VAL A 49 5.53 13.78 -12.44
CA VAL A 49 6.30 12.53 -12.39
C VAL A 49 7.75 12.79 -11.96
N ASP A 50 8.40 13.79 -12.57
CA ASP A 50 9.76 14.20 -12.20
C ASP A 50 9.85 14.65 -10.73
N TYR A 51 8.88 15.44 -10.27
CA TYR A 51 8.82 15.88 -8.88
C TYR A 51 8.65 14.72 -7.91
N ILE A 52 7.74 13.78 -8.21
CA ILE A 52 7.51 12.58 -7.39
C ILE A 52 8.79 11.75 -7.31
N GLY A 53 9.44 11.50 -8.44
CA GLY A 53 10.67 10.71 -8.50
C GLY A 53 11.82 11.35 -7.72
N LYS A 54 12.06 12.66 -7.90
CA LYS A 54 13.09 13.40 -7.15
C LYS A 54 12.80 13.41 -5.65
N THR A 55 11.55 13.63 -5.27
CA THR A 55 11.15 13.64 -3.86
C THR A 55 11.38 12.27 -3.22
N LEU A 56 11.01 11.18 -3.90
CA LEU A 56 11.25 9.84 -3.41
C LEU A 56 12.74 9.54 -3.25
N LEU A 57 13.56 9.86 -4.25
CA LEU A 57 15.01 9.66 -4.18
C LEU A 57 15.67 10.44 -3.04
N ASN A 58 15.17 11.64 -2.71
CA ASN A 58 15.71 12.44 -1.61
C ASN A 58 15.30 11.93 -0.21
N LEU A 59 14.27 11.09 -0.12
CA LEU A 59 13.76 10.53 1.14
C LEU A 59 14.34 9.14 1.47
N LEU A 60 15.01 8.51 0.50
CA LEU A 60 15.70 7.22 0.63
C LEU A 60 17.15 7.42 1.08
#